data_AF-A0A949D4Q1-F1
#
_entry.id   AF-A0A949D4Q1-F1
#
_cell.length_a   1.000
_cell.length_b   1.000
_cell.length_c   1.000
_cell.angle_alpha   90.00
_cell.angle_beta   90.00
_cell.angle_gamma   90.00
#
_symmetry.space_group_name_H-M   'P 1'
#
loop_
_entity.id
_entity.type
_entity.pdbx_description
1 polymer ?
#
loop_
_entity_poly.entity_id
_entity_poly.type
_entity_poly.pdbx_seq_one_letter_code
_entity_poly.pdbx_strand_id
1 'polypeptide(L)'
;MAESNMLRATLSLHTAPAVGVDEAIRLIEAGQGEGLRVDLGGGRFASADTPRGTEGLLQRLRGHKMLTALSQEGADLSRLKPPATAVTVAPAVREILDAAMRRP
;
A
#
# COMPACT_ATOMS: atom_id res chain seq x y z
N MET A 1 0.17 47.56 17.15
CA MET A 1 1.20 46.55 16.87
C MET A 1 0.64 45.23 17.34
N ALA A 2 0.28 44.33 16.43
CA ALA A 2 -0.38 43.07 16.78
C ALA A 2 0.66 41.98 16.99
N GLU A 3 0.73 41.46 18.22
CA GLU A 3 1.59 40.32 18.56
C GLU A 3 1.03 39.06 17.90
N SER A 4 1.72 38.58 16.86
CA SER A 4 1.44 37.26 16.27
C SER A 4 1.81 36.18 17.27
N ASN A 5 0.79 35.64 17.94
CA ASN A 5 0.93 34.44 18.77
C ASN A 5 1.19 33.22 17.86
N MET A 6 2.46 32.89 17.63
CA MET A 6 2.84 31.66 16.94
C MET A 6 2.68 30.48 17.90
N LEU A 7 1.54 29.81 17.84
CA LEU A 7 1.36 28.49 18.43
C LEU A 7 2.17 27.47 17.60
N ARG A 8 3.44 27.25 17.98
CA ARG A 8 4.17 26.06 17.52
C ARG A 8 3.56 24.84 18.19
N ALA A 9 2.70 24.14 17.47
CA ALA A 9 2.21 22.83 17.85
C ALA A 9 3.36 21.82 17.81
N THR A 10 4.17 21.75 18.87
CA THR A 10 5.05 20.60 19.11
C THR A 10 4.20 19.49 19.73
N LEU A 11 3.35 18.85 18.92
CA LEU A 11 2.77 17.56 19.33
C LEU A 11 3.88 16.50 19.25
N SER A 12 4.66 16.38 20.32
CA SER A 12 5.32 15.13 20.66
C SER A 12 4.27 14.15 21.18
N LEU A 13 3.37 13.72 20.30
CA LEU A 13 2.54 12.56 20.54
C LEU A 13 3.44 11.35 20.44
N HIS A 14 3.26 10.39 21.34
CA HIS A 14 3.96 9.10 21.39
C HIS A 14 3.60 8.25 20.16
N THR A 15 4.01 8.73 19.00
CA THR A 15 3.75 8.12 17.72
C THR A 15 4.69 6.95 17.58
N ALA A 16 4.11 5.77 17.36
CA ALA A 16 4.87 4.57 17.08
C ALA A 16 5.89 4.85 15.97
N PRO A 17 7.14 4.34 16.11
CA PRO A 17 8.16 4.53 15.09
C PRO A 17 7.63 4.04 13.75
N ALA A 18 7.79 4.87 12.71
CA ALA A 18 7.32 4.50 11.38
C ALA A 18 8.24 3.43 10.80
N VAL A 19 7.65 2.37 10.25
CA VAL A 19 8.37 1.31 9.55
C VAL A 19 8.29 1.49 8.03
N GLY A 20 9.30 1.04 7.30
CA GLY A 20 9.29 1.08 5.84
C GLY A 20 8.25 0.12 5.25
N VAL A 21 7.86 0.34 3.99
CA VAL A 21 6.82 -0.45 3.28
C VAL A 21 7.11 -1.95 3.30
N ASP A 22 8.33 -2.37 2.96
CA ASP A 22 8.67 -3.79 2.90
C ASP A 22 8.64 -4.46 4.28
N GLU A 23 9.08 -3.74 5.30
CA GLU A 23 9.07 -4.24 6.67
C GLU A 23 7.64 -4.33 7.21
N ALA A 24 6.82 -3.32 6.94
CA ALA A 24 5.40 -3.33 7.30
C ALA A 24 4.66 -4.51 6.67
N ILE A 25 4.92 -4.82 5.39
CA ILE A 25 4.31 -5.99 4.72
C ILE A 25 4.66 -7.28 5.47
N ARG A 26 5.93 -7.48 5.80
CA ARG A 26 6.39 -8.68 6.54
C ARG A 26 5.73 -8.79 7.91
N LEU A 27 5.68 -7.69 8.67
CA LEU A 27 5.09 -7.67 10.00
C LEU A 27 3.58 -7.97 9.96
N ILE A 28 2.86 -7.42 8.98
CA ILE A 28 1.43 -7.68 8.82
C ILE A 28 1.19 -9.15 8.42
N GLU A 29 1.98 -9.71 7.51
CA GLU A 29 1.91 -11.12 7.11
C GLU A 29 2.23 -12.08 8.27
N ALA A 30 3.09 -11.66 9.21
CA ALA A 30 3.39 -12.39 10.44
C ALA A 30 2.33 -12.21 11.55
N GLY A 31 1.24 -11.48 11.29
CA GLY A 31 0.19 -11.19 12.27
C GLY A 31 0.52 -10.09 13.28
N GLN A 32 1.65 -9.38 13.10
CA GLN A 32 2.11 -8.28 13.95
C GLN A 32 1.78 -6.90 13.36
N GLY A 33 0.64 -6.81 12.67
CA GLY A 33 0.23 -5.62 11.91
C GLY A 33 -0.49 -4.53 12.71
N GLU A 34 -0.84 -4.80 13.97
CA GLU A 34 -1.67 -3.91 14.78
C GLU A 34 -0.90 -2.64 15.19
N GLY A 35 -1.55 -1.47 15.07
CA GLY A 35 -0.97 -0.19 15.47
C GLY A 35 0.23 0.28 14.61
N LEU A 36 0.53 -0.41 13.50
CA LEU A 36 1.64 -0.05 12.63
C LEU A 36 1.43 1.30 11.95
N ARG A 37 2.48 2.13 12.04
CA ARG A 37 2.64 3.34 11.24
C ARG A 37 3.65 3.03 10.14
N VAL A 38 3.24 3.18 8.90
CA VAL A 38 4.06 2.83 7.73
C VAL A 38 4.46 4.10 7.00
N ASP A 39 5.76 4.29 6.76
CA ASP A 39 6.30 5.39 5.97
C ASP A 39 6.21 5.07 4.47
N LEU A 40 5.51 5.92 3.72
CA LEU A 40 5.35 5.85 2.26
C LEU A 40 6.32 6.78 1.50
N GLY A 41 7.22 7.43 2.22
CA GLY A 41 8.14 8.44 1.70
C GLY A 41 7.49 9.80 1.48
N GLY A 42 8.32 10.85 1.45
CA GLY A 42 7.87 12.23 1.25
C GLY A 42 7.03 12.78 2.40
N GLY A 43 7.23 12.27 3.63
CA GLY A 43 6.48 12.68 4.82
C GLY A 43 5.06 12.12 4.90
N ARG A 44 4.72 11.12 4.08
CA ARG A 44 3.39 10.48 4.05
C ARG A 44 3.42 9.19 4.85
N PHE A 45 2.37 8.97 5.65
CA PHE A 45 2.25 7.79 6.50
C PHE A 45 0.92 7.07 6.24
N ALA A 46 0.93 5.74 6.41
CA ALA A 46 -0.24 4.88 6.35
C ALA A 46 -0.41 4.06 7.63
N SER A 47 -1.66 3.76 7.95
CA SER A 47 -2.10 3.04 9.15
C SER A 47 -3.36 2.23 8.82
N ALA A 48 -3.74 1.35 9.75
CA ALA A 48 -4.89 0.46 9.63
C ALA A 48 -6.23 1.13 10.02
N ASP A 49 -6.39 2.44 9.79
CA ASP A 49 -7.53 3.24 10.31
C ASP A 49 -8.85 3.04 9.56
N THR A 50 -8.85 2.19 8.54
CA THR A 50 -10.04 1.89 7.72
C THR A 50 -10.79 0.67 8.26
N PRO A 51 -12.09 0.49 7.95
CA PRO A 51 -12.87 -0.68 8.41
C PRO A 51 -12.30 -2.05 8.01
N ARG A 52 -11.46 -2.10 6.96
CA ARG A 52 -10.75 -3.31 6.53
C ARG A 52 -9.51 -3.64 7.38
N GLY A 53 -9.18 -2.81 8.38
CA GLY A 53 -8.07 -3.02 9.31
C GLY A 53 -6.72 -3.27 8.65
N THR A 54 -5.96 -4.19 9.24
CA THR A 54 -4.61 -4.60 8.83
C THR A 54 -4.59 -5.26 7.45
N GLU A 55 -5.61 -6.05 7.11
CA GLU A 55 -5.77 -6.64 5.76
C GLU A 55 -5.91 -5.57 4.68
N GLY A 56 -6.73 -4.54 4.94
CA GLY A 56 -6.86 -3.40 4.05
C GLY A 56 -5.57 -2.61 3.91
N LEU A 57 -4.82 -2.46 5.00
CA LEU A 57 -3.49 -1.84 4.96
C LEU A 57 -2.52 -2.66 4.10
N LEU A 58 -2.44 -3.98 4.31
CA LEU A 58 -1.58 -4.88 3.52
C LEU A 58 -1.84 -4.76 2.02
N GLN A 59 -3.11 -4.77 1.61
CA GLN A 59 -3.49 -4.61 0.21
C GLN A 59 -3.01 -3.26 -0.37
N ARG A 60 -3.18 -2.16 0.38
CA ARG A 60 -2.70 -0.84 -0.04
C ARG A 60 -1.18 -0.78 -0.14
N LEU A 61 -0.45 -1.38 0.78
CA LEU A 61 1.03 -1.41 0.76
C LEU A 61 1.56 -2.19 -0.44
N ARG A 62 0.98 -3.37 -0.74
CA ARG A 62 1.31 -4.15 -1.94
C ARG A 62 1.04 -3.35 -3.22
N GLY A 63 -0.11 -2.68 -3.30
CA GLY A 63 -0.45 -1.80 -4.42
C GLY A 63 0.51 -0.61 -4.56
N HIS A 64 0.87 0.03 -3.46
CA HIS A 64 1.85 1.12 -3.43
C HIS A 64 3.22 0.66 -3.94
N LYS A 65 3.71 -0.49 -3.50
CA LYS A 65 4.98 -1.07 -3.96
C LYS A 65 4.95 -1.34 -5.47
N MET A 66 3.86 -1.92 -5.97
CA MET A 66 3.68 -2.18 -7.41
C MET A 66 3.69 -0.89 -8.23
N LEU A 67 2.92 0.13 -7.83
CA LEU A 67 2.86 1.41 -8.52
C LEU A 67 4.20 2.16 -8.47
N THR A 68 4.91 2.08 -7.35
CA THR A 68 6.25 2.68 -7.21
C THR A 68 7.24 2.02 -8.16
N ALA A 69 7.26 0.69 -8.21
CA ALA A 69 8.09 -0.05 -9.15
C ALA A 69 7.79 0.32 -10.61
N LEU A 70 6.50 0.41 -10.98
CA LEU A 70 6.06 0.84 -12.31
C LEU A 70 6.53 2.26 -12.66
N SER A 71 6.55 3.16 -11.69
CA SER A 71 6.88 4.58 -11.90
C SER A 71 8.38 4.86 -12.01
N GLN A 72 9.24 3.98 -11.47
CA GLN A 72 10.65 4.30 -11.26
C GLN A 72 11.54 4.11 -12.48
N GLU A 73 11.21 3.22 -13.43
CA GLU A 73 11.97 3.04 -14.69
C GLU A 73 11.34 1.88 -15.47
N GLY A 74 10.52 2.13 -16.50
CA GLY A 74 10.09 1.15 -17.52
C GLY A 74 9.97 -0.32 -17.06
N ALA A 75 9.36 -0.55 -15.88
CA ALA A 75 9.79 -1.67 -15.05
C ALA A 75 9.35 -3.02 -15.61
N ASP A 76 10.31 -3.93 -15.76
CA ASP A 76 10.07 -5.32 -16.10
C ASP A 76 9.28 -6.01 -14.97
N LEU A 77 7.97 -6.10 -15.19
CA LEU A 77 6.99 -6.73 -14.29
C LEU A 77 7.24 -8.24 -14.09
N SER A 78 8.12 -8.85 -14.88
CA SER A 78 8.43 -10.29 -14.82
C SER A 78 8.97 -10.75 -13.46
N ARG A 79 9.52 -9.82 -12.65
CA ARG A 79 10.04 -10.10 -11.29
C ARG A 79 8.96 -10.05 -10.21
N LEU A 80 7.81 -9.43 -10.50
CA LEU A 80 6.67 -9.49 -9.60
C LEU A 80 6.05 -10.86 -9.77
N LYS A 81 6.36 -11.78 -8.85
CA LYS A 81 5.73 -13.09 -8.79
C LYS A 81 4.21 -12.85 -8.78
N PRO A 82 3.48 -13.26 -9.84
CA PRO A 82 2.03 -13.13 -9.84
C PRO A 82 1.52 -13.81 -8.58
N PRO A 83 0.48 -13.27 -7.91
CA PRO A 83 -0.16 -13.99 -6.83
C PRO A 83 -0.45 -15.42 -7.33
N ALA A 84 -0.06 -16.42 -6.52
CA ALA A 84 -0.29 -17.81 -6.83
C ALA A 84 -1.80 -18.06 -6.75
N THR A 85 -2.51 -17.70 -7.80
CA THR A 85 -3.96 -17.74 -7.83
C THR A 85 -4.38 -18.23 -9.20
N ALA A 86 -4.80 -19.49 -9.26
CA ALA A 86 -5.92 -19.82 -10.11
C ALA A 86 -7.09 -18.93 -9.62
N VAL A 87 -7.30 -17.80 -10.29
CA VAL A 87 -8.43 -16.93 -10.01
C VAL A 87 -9.64 -17.60 -10.64
N THR A 88 -10.60 -18.01 -9.83
CA THR A 88 -11.89 -18.51 -10.34
C THR A 88 -12.65 -17.32 -10.91
N VAL A 89 -12.63 -17.20 -12.24
CA VAL A 89 -13.32 -16.14 -12.97
C VAL A 89 -14.70 -16.65 -13.39
N ALA A 90 -15.74 -15.85 -13.17
CA ALA A 90 -17.08 -16.18 -13.64
C ALA A 90 -17.12 -16.27 -15.19
N PRO A 91 -17.89 -17.17 -15.81
CA PRO A 91 -17.85 -17.42 -17.25
C PRO A 91 -17.99 -16.16 -18.12
N ALA A 92 -18.92 -15.27 -17.76
CA ALA A 92 -19.15 -14.01 -18.48
C ALA A 92 -17.94 -13.06 -18.45
N VAL A 93 -17.17 -13.05 -17.35
CA VAL A 93 -15.97 -12.21 -17.23
C VAL A 93 -14.82 -12.84 -18.04
N ARG A 94 -14.80 -14.16 -18.17
CA ARG A 94 -13.80 -14.87 -18.99
C ARG A 94 -13.94 -14.54 -20.47
N GLU A 95 -15.17 -14.52 -20.99
CA GLU A 95 -15.43 -14.16 -22.40
C GLU A 95 -14.94 -12.75 -22.75
N ILE A 96 -15.16 -11.79 -21.85
CA ILE A 96 -14.70 -10.40 -22.03
C ILE A 96 -13.16 -10.33 -22.06
N LEU A 97 -12.50 -11.04 -21.14
CA LEU A 97 -11.03 -11.08 -21.09
C LEU A 97 -10.44 -11.77 -22.33
N ASP A 98 -11.04 -12.88 -22.77
CA ASP A 98 -10.61 -13.60 -23.97
C ASP A 98 -10.80 -12.75 -25.24
N ALA A 99 -11.89 -11.99 -25.33
CA ALA A 99 -12.12 -11.04 -26.43
C ALA A 99 -11.10 -9.89 -26.41
N ALA A 100 -10.75 -9.36 -25.24
CA ALA A 100 -9.77 -8.28 -25.10
C ALA A 100 -8.32 -8.72 -25.40
N MET A 101 -8.01 -10.01 -25.23
CA MET A 101 -6.69 -10.56 -25.53
C MET A 101 -6.50 -10.94 -27.00
N ARG A 102 -7.58 -11.06 -27.79
CA ARG A 102 -7.48 -11.19 -29.24
C ARG A 102 -7.17 -9.81 -29.85
N ARG A 103 -5.89 -9.50 -30.02
CA ARG A 103 -5.48 -8.43 -30.94
C ARG A 103 -5.73 -8.85 -32.40
N PRO A 104 -6.05 -7.90 -33.29
CA PRO A 104 -6.11 -8.17 -34.74
C PRO A 104 -4.74 -8.55 -35.31
#